data_AF-A0A7J3BQ06-F1
#
_entry.id   AF-A0A7J3BQ06-F1
#
_cell.length_a   1.000
_cell.length_b   1.000
_cell.length_c   1.000
_cell.angle_alpha   90.00
_cell.angle_beta   90.00
_cell.angle_gamma   90.00
#
_symmetry.space_group_name_H-M   'P 1'
#
loop_
_entity.id
_entity.type
_entity.pdbx_description
1 polymer ?
#
loop_
_entity_poly.entity_id
_entity_poly.type
_entity_poly.pdbx_seq_one_letter_code
_entity_poly.pdbx_strand_id
1 'polypeptide(L)'
;MHPSKVHTEIFTSLIQKEDWSSLARLMKNIDLNDIPNKKIRRRLFFTREVLDMHLQRLNGHGTINAALLVGTLKLISNLEKDAGISNHQFVIFAKALAAKFETQRLLVDKTLEKKLEFKKMKGLIDL
;
A
#
# COMPACT_ATOMS: atom_id res chain seq x y z
N MET A 1 -13.84 -14.23 -15.89
CA MET A 1 -12.51 -14.44 -16.51
C MET A 1 -11.46 -14.22 -15.46
N HIS A 2 -10.57 -15.18 -15.22
CA HIS A 2 -9.37 -14.94 -14.40
C HIS A 2 -8.31 -14.28 -15.28
N PRO A 3 -7.68 -13.17 -14.86
CA PRO A 3 -6.55 -12.60 -15.59
C PRO A 3 -5.44 -13.66 -15.69
N SER A 4 -4.89 -13.85 -16.89
CA SER A 4 -3.81 -14.83 -17.07
C SER A 4 -2.58 -14.42 -16.26
N LYS A 5 -1.79 -15.39 -15.78
CA LYS A 5 -0.54 -15.13 -15.05
C LYS A 5 0.38 -14.13 -15.77
N VAL A 6 0.42 -14.21 -17.10
CA VAL A 6 1.23 -13.34 -17.97
C VAL A 6 0.79 -11.87 -17.86
N HIS A 7 -0.51 -11.59 -17.78
CA HIS A 7 -1.00 -10.22 -17.59
C HIS A 7 -0.59 -9.65 -16.23
N THR A 8 -0.60 -10.48 -15.18
CA THR A 8 -0.18 -10.07 -13.83
C THR A 8 1.32 -9.78 -13.76
N GLU A 9 2.15 -10.58 -14.42
CA GLU A 9 3.61 -10.38 -14.48
C GLU A 9 3.99 -9.12 -15.27
N ILE A 10 3.37 -8.89 -16.44
CA ILE A 10 3.59 -7.68 -17.23
C ILE A 10 3.17 -6.43 -16.43
N PHE A 11 2.00 -6.46 -15.80
CA PHE A 11 1.50 -5.36 -14.99
C PHE A 11 2.39 -5.07 -13.77
N THR A 12 2.91 -6.11 -13.13
CA THR A 12 3.88 -5.98 -12.03
C THR A 12 5.18 -5.33 -12.50
N SER A 13 5.69 -5.74 -13.67
CA SER A 13 6.90 -5.15 -14.26
C SER A 13 6.73 -3.68 -14.66
N LEU A 14 5.53 -3.29 -15.11
CA LEU A 14 5.19 -1.90 -15.41
C LEU A 14 5.20 -1.06 -14.13
N ILE A 15 4.51 -1.52 -13.08
CA ILE A 15 4.49 -0.82 -11.79
C ILE A 15 5.90 -0.63 -11.21
N GLN A 16 6.79 -1.60 -11.37
CA GLN A 16 8.18 -1.47 -10.93
C GLN A 16 8.94 -0.33 -11.62
N LYS A 17 8.62 0.00 -12.87
CA LYS A 17 9.30 1.04 -13.67
C LYS A 17 8.67 2.43 -13.53
N GLU A 18 7.38 2.51 -13.21
CA GLU A 18 6.66 3.77 -13.06
C GLU A 18 7.13 4.60 -11.85
N ASP A 19 7.03 5.94 -11.95
CA ASP A 19 7.27 6.82 -10.81
C ASP A 19 6.08 6.85 -9.84
N TRP A 20 6.30 7.34 -8.61
CA TRP A 20 5.28 7.29 -7.55
C TRP A 20 4.02 8.12 -7.84
N SER A 21 4.15 9.27 -8.51
CA SER A 21 2.99 10.09 -8.90
C SER A 21 2.20 9.45 -10.03
N SER A 22 2.87 8.77 -10.95
CA SER A 22 2.21 7.99 -12.01
C SER A 22 1.46 6.80 -11.40
N LEU A 23 2.06 6.10 -10.43
CA LEU A 23 1.37 5.05 -9.67
C LEU A 23 0.15 5.57 -8.90
N ALA A 24 0.26 6.75 -8.26
CA ALA A 24 -0.88 7.38 -7.57
C ALA A 24 -2.04 7.67 -8.53
N ARG A 25 -1.75 8.20 -9.72
CA ARG A 25 -2.75 8.47 -10.77
C ARG A 25 -3.39 7.18 -11.28
N LEU A 26 -2.58 6.16 -11.60
CA LEU A 26 -3.07 4.85 -12.04
C LEU A 26 -4.02 4.23 -11.02
N MET A 27 -3.67 4.30 -9.73
CA MET A 27 -4.50 3.79 -8.66
C MET A 27 -5.87 4.47 -8.56
N LYS A 28 -5.95 5.79 -8.76
CA LYS A 28 -7.23 6.53 -8.73
C LYS A 28 -8.18 6.12 -9.85
N ASN A 29 -7.64 5.68 -10.98
CA ASN A 29 -8.42 5.24 -12.14
C ASN A 29 -9.00 3.83 -11.99
N ILE A 30 -8.58 3.07 -10.95
CA ILE A 30 -9.14 1.74 -10.70
C ILE A 30 -10.57 1.89 -10.18
N ASP A 31 -11.53 1.35 -10.93
CA ASP A 31 -12.92 1.30 -10.49
C ASP A 31 -13.07 0.33 -9.31
N LEU A 32 -13.78 0.79 -8.28
CA LEU A 32 -14.11 0.02 -7.09
C LEU A 32 -15.62 -0.28 -7.02
N ASN A 33 -16.41 0.23 -7.96
CA ASN A 33 -17.87 0.05 -7.97
C ASN A 33 -18.29 -1.34 -8.41
N ASP A 34 -17.42 -2.07 -9.12
CA ASP A 34 -17.57 -3.48 -9.47
C ASP A 34 -17.52 -4.42 -8.26
N ILE A 35 -17.06 -3.95 -7.09
CA ILE A 35 -17.11 -4.69 -5.83
C ILE A 35 -18.55 -4.70 -5.30
N PRO A 36 -19.24 -5.84 -5.28
CA PRO A 36 -20.66 -5.89 -4.91
C PRO A 36 -20.88 -5.59 -3.41
N ASN A 37 -19.96 -6.03 -2.55
CA ASN A 37 -20.07 -5.86 -1.11
C ASN A 37 -19.72 -4.42 -0.69
N LYS A 38 -20.73 -3.66 -0.23
CA LYS A 38 -20.59 -2.26 0.21
C LYS A 38 -19.55 -2.06 1.33
N LYS A 39 -19.43 -2.99 2.27
CA LYS A 39 -18.47 -2.89 3.38
C LYS A 39 -17.03 -3.04 2.88
N ILE A 40 -16.81 -4.01 1.99
CA ILE A 40 -15.50 -4.24 1.35
C ILE A 40 -15.16 -3.05 0.45
N ARG A 41 -16.10 -2.60 -0.39
CA ARG A 41 -15.93 -1.43 -1.25
C ARG A 41 -15.51 -0.19 -0.47
N ARG A 42 -16.21 0.13 0.64
CA ARG A 42 -15.82 1.25 1.52
C ARG A 42 -14.40 1.10 2.07
N ARG A 43 -14.01 -0.10 2.53
CA ARG A 43 -12.64 -0.35 3.01
C ARG A 43 -11.62 -0.08 1.91
N LEU A 44 -11.86 -0.58 0.69
CA LEU A 44 -10.99 -0.35 -0.48
C LEU A 44 -10.86 1.14 -0.82
N PHE A 45 -11.96 1.90 -0.78
CA PHE A 45 -11.92 3.34 -0.97
C PHE A 45 -11.03 4.03 0.07
N PHE A 46 -11.24 3.79 1.36
CA PHE A 46 -10.41 4.39 2.42
C PHE A 46 -8.93 4.06 2.27
N THR A 47 -8.65 2.80 1.94
CA THR A 47 -7.30 2.33 1.68
C THR A 47 -6.66 3.05 0.51
N ARG A 48 -7.38 3.23 -0.60
CA ARG A 48 -6.88 3.95 -1.78
C ARG A 48 -6.49 5.39 -1.43
N GLU A 49 -7.31 6.09 -0.66
CA GLU A 49 -7.01 7.46 -0.22
C GLU A 49 -5.76 7.51 0.67
N VAL A 50 -5.60 6.55 1.59
CA VAL A 50 -4.39 6.45 2.42
C VAL A 50 -3.16 6.23 1.55
N LEU A 51 -3.21 5.28 0.61
CA LEU A 51 -2.09 5.01 -0.30
C LEU A 51 -1.75 6.24 -1.16
N ASP A 52 -2.74 6.96 -1.67
CA ASP A 52 -2.54 8.14 -2.53
C ASP A 52 -1.75 9.23 -1.80
N MET A 53 -2.18 9.58 -0.58
CA MET A 53 -1.47 10.55 0.26
C MET A 53 0.00 10.18 0.48
N HIS A 54 0.30 8.88 0.59
CA HIS A 54 1.66 8.42 0.81
C HIS A 54 2.50 8.35 -0.46
N LEU A 55 1.93 7.89 -1.57
CA LEU A 55 2.62 7.85 -2.87
C LEU A 55 3.00 9.26 -3.34
N GLN A 56 2.12 10.25 -3.11
CA GLN A 56 2.43 11.65 -3.39
C GLN A 56 3.60 12.19 -2.54
N ARG A 57 3.71 11.78 -1.28
CA ARG A 57 4.84 12.16 -0.40
C ARG A 57 6.17 11.52 -0.82
N LEU A 58 6.13 10.29 -1.33
CA LEU A 58 7.33 9.59 -1.80
C LEU A 58 8.00 10.31 -2.98
N ASN A 59 7.22 11.03 -3.79
CA ASN A 59 7.73 11.77 -4.94
C ASN A 59 8.48 13.08 -4.62
N GLY A 60 8.71 13.38 -3.33
CA GLY A 60 9.50 14.55 -2.89
C GLY A 60 10.58 14.25 -1.86
N HIS A 61 10.51 13.13 -1.14
CA HIS A 61 11.40 12.86 0.00
C HIS A 61 12.13 11.51 -0.05
N GLY A 62 11.70 10.57 -0.90
CA GLY A 62 12.32 9.23 -0.99
C GLY A 62 12.24 8.38 0.28
N THR A 63 11.48 8.83 1.29
CA THR A 63 11.28 8.15 2.57
C THR A 63 9.88 7.57 2.68
N ILE A 64 9.78 6.29 3.05
CA ILE A 64 8.51 5.61 3.30
C ILE A 64 8.31 5.39 4.80
N ASN A 65 7.10 5.63 5.30
CA ASN A 65 6.78 5.32 6.69
C ASN A 65 6.70 3.80 6.89
N ALA A 66 7.44 3.24 7.85
CA ALA A 66 7.44 1.80 8.13
C ALA A 66 6.03 1.23 8.38
N ALA A 67 5.19 1.99 9.10
CA ALA A 67 3.83 1.57 9.43
C ALA A 67 2.93 1.53 8.19
N LEU A 68 3.20 2.35 7.17
CA LEU A 68 2.52 2.28 5.88
C LEU A 68 2.88 1.00 5.15
N LEU A 69 4.17 0.64 5.08
CA LEU A 69 4.61 -0.58 4.40
C LEU A 69 3.92 -1.80 5.02
N VAL A 70 3.98 -1.90 6.36
CA VAL A 70 3.30 -2.97 7.11
C VAL A 70 1.79 -2.91 6.92
N GLY A 71 1.19 -1.72 6.94
CA GLY A 71 -0.25 -1.53 6.72
C GLY A 71 -0.71 -1.98 5.33
N THR A 72 0.09 -1.70 4.30
CA THR A 72 -0.16 -2.09 2.91
C THR A 72 -0.10 -3.60 2.74
N LEU A 73 0.92 -4.26 3.31
CA LEU A 73 1.05 -5.71 3.31
C LEU A 73 -0.10 -6.40 4.05
N LYS A 74 -0.49 -5.88 5.23
CA LYS A 74 -1.63 -6.40 6.01
C LYS A 74 -2.94 -6.24 5.26
N LEU A 75 -3.15 -5.09 4.62
CA LEU A 75 -4.31 -4.86 3.77
C LEU A 75 -4.40 -5.92 2.67
N ILE A 76 -3.32 -6.15 1.91
CA ILE A 76 -3.32 -7.13 0.82
C ILE A 76 -3.77 -8.49 1.36
N SER A 77 -3.18 -8.94 2.47
CA SER A 77 -3.56 -10.21 3.09
C SER A 77 -5.02 -10.24 3.55
N ASN A 78 -5.52 -9.15 4.13
CA ASN A 78 -6.92 -9.06 4.56
C ASN A 78 -7.90 -9.07 3.38
N LEU A 79 -7.57 -8.39 2.27
CA LEU A 79 -8.42 -8.36 1.08
C LEU A 79 -8.46 -9.72 0.36
N GLU A 80 -7.38 -10.49 0.42
CA GLU A 80 -7.37 -11.88 -0.05
C GLU A 80 -8.26 -12.78 0.81
N LYS A 81 -8.18 -12.65 2.14
CA LYS A 81 -8.94 -13.48 3.09
C LYS A 81 -10.42 -13.13 3.16
N ASP A 82 -10.77 -11.85 3.28
CA ASP A 82 -12.13 -11.40 3.62
C ASP A 82 -13.08 -11.39 2.42
N ALA A 83 -12.56 -11.28 1.20
CA ALA A 83 -13.37 -10.79 0.09
C ALA A 83 -13.38 -11.68 -1.17
N GLY A 84 -12.48 -12.65 -1.32
CA GLY A 84 -12.43 -13.48 -2.54
C GLY A 84 -12.16 -12.66 -3.82
N ILE A 85 -11.69 -11.43 -3.69
CA ILE A 85 -11.42 -10.48 -4.78
C ILE A 85 -9.94 -10.49 -5.18
N SER A 86 -9.26 -11.62 -5.02
CA SER A 86 -7.82 -11.77 -5.31
C SER A 86 -7.43 -11.35 -6.73
N ASN A 87 -8.40 -11.39 -7.65
CA ASN A 87 -8.26 -11.02 -9.07
C ASN A 87 -8.75 -9.60 -9.40
N HIS A 88 -9.20 -8.83 -8.40
CA HIS A 88 -9.63 -7.45 -8.63
C HIS A 88 -8.42 -6.56 -8.94
N GLN A 89 -8.59 -5.62 -9.88
CA GLN A 89 -7.51 -4.75 -10.34
C GLN A 89 -6.80 -4.02 -9.20
N PHE A 90 -7.55 -3.58 -8.18
CA PHE A 90 -6.96 -2.88 -7.04
C PHE A 90 -6.09 -3.80 -6.19
N VAL A 91 -6.46 -5.07 -6.04
CA VAL A 91 -5.67 -6.06 -5.30
C VAL A 91 -4.40 -6.42 -6.06
N ILE A 92 -4.51 -6.59 -7.39
CA ILE A 92 -3.36 -6.81 -8.27
C ILE A 92 -2.40 -5.60 -8.19
N PHE A 93 -2.93 -4.39 -8.25
CA PHE A 93 -2.16 -3.15 -8.09
C PHE A 93 -1.45 -3.09 -6.74
N ALA A 94 -2.16 -3.36 -5.64
CA ALA A 94 -1.57 -3.34 -4.30
C ALA A 94 -0.42 -4.36 -4.15
N LYS A 95 -0.57 -5.55 -4.73
CA LYS A 95 0.51 -6.57 -4.75
C LYS A 95 1.74 -6.11 -5.50
N ALA A 96 1.55 -5.56 -6.70
CA ALA A 96 2.65 -5.03 -7.49
C ALA A 96 3.33 -3.84 -6.79
N LEU A 97 2.56 -3.00 -6.09
CA LEU A 97 3.09 -1.91 -5.29
C LEU A 97 3.93 -2.42 -4.11
N ALA A 98 3.48 -3.46 -3.41
CA ALA A 98 4.25 -4.10 -2.34
C ALA A 98 5.59 -4.65 -2.86
N ALA A 99 5.58 -5.35 -4.01
CA ALA A 99 6.81 -5.83 -4.65
C ALA A 99 7.77 -4.69 -5.04
N LYS A 100 7.24 -3.53 -5.47
CA LYS A 100 8.04 -2.34 -5.72
C LYS A 100 8.70 -1.81 -4.44
N PHE A 101 7.97 -1.80 -3.32
CA PHE A 101 8.54 -1.41 -2.03
C PHE A 101 9.65 -2.35 -1.55
N GLU A 102 9.55 -3.65 -1.81
CA GLU A 102 10.59 -4.63 -1.46
C GLU A 102 11.86 -4.48 -2.32
N THR A 103 11.69 -4.13 -3.59
CA THR A 103 12.79 -4.05 -4.56
C THR A 103 13.51 -2.70 -4.57
N GLN A 104 12.81 -1.61 -4.26
CA GLN A 104 13.45 -0.30 -4.13
C GLN A 104 14.01 -0.09 -2.73
N ARG A 105 15.27 0.35 -2.65
CA ARG A 105 15.90 0.80 -1.40
C ARG A 105 15.28 2.12 -0.92
N LEU A 106 14.10 2.02 -0.34
CA LEU A 106 13.43 3.15 0.30
C LEU A 106 14.04 3.41 1.67
N LEU A 107 14.25 4.70 1.98
CA LEU A 107 14.62 5.10 3.32
C LEU A 107 13.39 4.96 4.22
N VAL A 108 13.44 4.03 5.17
CA VAL A 108 12.30 3.79 6.06
C VAL A 108 12.34 4.80 7.20
N ASP A 109 11.33 5.67 7.24
CA ASP A 109 11.11 6.56 8.38
C ASP A 109 10.54 5.75 9.55
N LYS A 110 11.40 5.54 10.56
CA LYS A 110 11.15 4.86 11.83
C LYS A 110 10.60 5.79 12.91
N THR A 111 10.11 6.99 12.58
CA THR A 111 9.63 7.98 13.58
C THR A 111 8.60 7.41 14.57
N LEU A 112 7.83 6.38 14.19
CA LEU A 112 6.95 5.65 15.13
C LEU A 112 7.70 4.74 16.12
N GLU A 113 8.77 4.05 15.71
CA GLU A 113 9.65 3.29 16.61
C GLU A 113 10.34 4.22 17.60
N LYS A 114 10.88 5.35 17.12
CA LYS A 114 11.47 6.38 18.00
C LYS A 114 10.46 6.95 18.99
N LYS A 115 9.21 7.23 18.57
CA LYS A 115 8.14 7.68 19.50
C LYS A 115 7.76 6.62 20.54
N LEU A 116 7.81 5.33 20.19
CA LEU A 116 7.59 4.23 21.13
C LEU A 116 8.78 4.09 22.10
N GLU A 117 10.01 4.26 21.65
CA GLU A 117 11.20 4.33 22.49
C GLU A 117 11.14 5.53 23.45
N PHE A 118 10.78 6.73 22.98
CA PHE A 118 10.58 7.89 23.84
C PHE A 118 9.43 7.70 24.85
N LYS A 119 8.35 7.00 24.47
CA LYS A 119 7.28 6.62 25.42
C LYS A 119 7.76 5.64 26.49
N LYS A 120 8.64 4.69 26.14
CA LYS A 120 9.27 3.77 27.10
C LYS A 120 10.26 4.49 28.02
N MET A 121 10.96 5.51 27.52
CA MET A 121 11.87 6.35 28.32
C MET A 121 11.14 7.36 29.24
N LYS A 122 9.88 7.71 28.96
CA LYS A 122 9.07 8.56 29.86
C LYS A 122 8.65 7.91 31.18
N GLY A 123 8.94 6.62 31.38
CA GLY A 123 8.80 5.95 32.69
C GLY A 123 10.09 5.95 33.53
N LEU A 124 11.13 6.68 33.12
CA LEU A 124 12.44 6.76 33.79
C LEU A 124 12.75 8.15 34.39
N ILE A 125 11.80 9.08 34.34
CA ILE A 125 11.91 10.36 35.05
C ILE A 125 10.82 10.37 36.13
N ASP A 126 11.03 9.55 37.15
CA ASP A 126 10.61 9.89 38.52
C ASP A 126 11.88 10.41 39.21
N LEU A 127 12.06 11.73 39.17
CA LEU A 127 12.89 12.51 40.09
C LEU A 127 12.13 13.77 40.47
#